data_AF-A0A7V6MX45-F1
#
_entry.id   AF-A0A7V6MX45-F1
#
_cell.length_a   1.000
_cell.length_b   1.000
_cell.length_c   1.000
_cell.angle_alpha   90.00
_cell.angle_beta   90.00
_cell.angle_gamma   90.00
#
_symmetry.space_group_name_H-M   'P 1'
#
loop_
_entity.id
_entity.type
_entity.pdbx_description
1 polymer ?
#
loop_
_entity_poly.entity_id
_entity_poly.type
_entity_poly.pdbx_seq_one_letter_code
_entity_poly.pdbx_strand_id
1 'polypeptide(L)' 'MSTPEDVIKEKGLLVNYRLAEAYVPIQMYGETFDPRTALMHGTLFPDLYRPYSNRPKHSNGEVI' A
#
# COMPACT_ATOMS: atom_id res chain seq x y z
N MET A 1 -34.16 40.68 -8.76
CA MET A 1 -34.50 39.64 -7.77
C MET A 1 -33.25 38.79 -7.55
N SER A 2 -32.37 39.24 -6.65
CA SER A 2 -31.19 38.51 -6.22
C SER A 2 -31.65 37.26 -5.46
N THR A 3 -31.37 36.08 -6.01
CA THR A 3 -31.60 34.83 -5.28
C THR A 3 -30.76 34.85 -4.01
N PRO A 4 -31.34 34.60 -2.81
CA PRO A 4 -30.58 34.58 -1.57
C PRO A 4 -29.54 33.47 -1.61
N GLU A 5 -28.29 33.81 -1.33
CA GLU A 5 -27.13 32.89 -1.31
C GLU A 5 -27.36 31.67 -0.40
N ASP A 6 -28.22 31.83 0.61
CA ASP A 6 -28.61 30.79 1.57
C ASP A 6 -29.29 29.58 0.90
N VAL A 7 -30.07 29.80 -0.17
CA VAL A 7 -30.75 28.71 -0.91
C VAL A 7 -29.75 27.84 -1.68
N ILE A 8 -28.64 28.43 -2.13
CA ILE A 8 -27.57 27.72 -2.85
C ILE A 8 -26.76 26.87 -1.86
N LYS A 9 -26.51 27.41 -0.66
CA LYS A 9 -25.81 26.71 0.41
C LYS A 9 -26.61 25.52 0.95
N GLU A 10 -27.93 25.68 1.08
CA GLU A 10 -28.85 24.63 1.53
C GLU A 10 -28.94 23.49 0.49
N LYS A 11 -29.02 23.81 -0.81
CA LYS A 11 -28.97 22.79 -1.88
C LYS A 11 -27.64 22.00 -1.93
N GLY A 12 -26.52 22.61 -1.53
CA GLY A 12 -25.22 21.93 -1.44
C GLY A 12 -25.11 20.97 -0.25
N LEU A 13 -25.87 21.22 0.83
CA LEU A 13 -25.91 20.39 2.03
C LEU A 13 -26.90 19.21 1.91
N LEU A 14 -27.94 19.36 1.08
CA LEU A 14 -28.96 18.33 0.80
C LEU A 14 -28.55 17.36 -0.32
N VAL A 15 -27.31 17.47 -0.83
CA VAL A 15 -26.73 16.41 -1.65
C VAL A 15 -26.45 15.23 -0.71
N ASN A 16 -27.26 14.18 -0.80
CA ASN A 16 -26.97 12.91 -0.15
C ASN A 16 -25.70 12.32 -0.77
N TYR A 17 -24.53 12.73 -0.25
CA TYR A 17 -23.26 12.19 -0.67
C TYR A 17 -23.22 10.70 -0.32
N ARG A 18 -22.97 9.87 -1.34
CA ARG A 18 -22.74 8.45 -1.12
C ARG A 18 -21.41 8.30 -0.37
N LEU A 19 -21.41 7.50 0.69
CA LEU A 19 -20.18 7.15 1.40
C LEU A 19 -19.22 6.42 0.45
N ALA A 20 -17.92 6.58 0.69
CA ALA A 20 -16.92 5.82 -0.04
C ALA A 20 -17.09 4.32 0.22
N GLU A 21 -17.03 3.53 -0.85
CA GLU A 21 -17.10 2.06 -0.79
C GLU A 21 -15.71 1.48 -1.06
N ALA A 22 -15.27 0.54 -0.23
CA ALA A 22 -14.04 -0.23 -0.44
C ALA A 22 -14.43 -1.68 -0.76
N TYR A 23 -14.09 -2.11 -1.98
CA TYR A 23 -14.29 -3.49 -2.41
C TYR A 23 -13.00 -4.26 -2.21
N VAL A 24 -13.01 -5.22 -1.29
CA VAL A 24 -11.89 -6.14 -1.07
C VAL A 24 -12.17 -7.43 -1.84
N PRO A 25 -11.45 -7.74 -2.92
CA PRO A 25 -11.64 -9.00 -3.62
C PRO A 25 -11.22 -10.17 -2.73
N ILE A 26 -11.85 -11.33 -2.94
CA ILE A 26 -11.38 -12.58 -2.33
C ILE A 26 -10.01 -12.88 -2.93
N GLN A 27 -8.97 -12.78 -2.11
CA GLN A 27 -7.60 -13.05 -2.52
C GLN A 27 -7.20 -14.44 -2.05
N MET A 28 -6.88 -15.32 -3.01
CA MET A 28 -6.20 -16.59 -2.72
C MET A 28 -4.71 -16.34 -2.62
N TYR A 29 -4.06 -16.88 -1.59
CA TYR A 29 -2.60 -16.88 -1.54
C TYR A 29 -2.05 -17.82 -2.60
N GLY A 30 -0.94 -17.41 -3.21
CA GLY A 30 -0.11 -18.29 -4.03
C GLY A 30 0.82 -19.12 -3.14
N GLU A 31 2.04 -19.35 -3.61
CA GLU A 31 3.06 -20.01 -2.79
C GLU A 31 3.42 -19.14 -1.58
N THR A 32 3.60 -19.80 -0.43
CA THR A 32 3.98 -19.15 0.83
C THR A 32 5.11 -19.93 1.48
N PHE A 33 6.01 -19.22 2.14
CA PHE A 33 6.96 -19.84 3.04
C PHE A 33 6.25 -20.47 4.26
N ASP A 34 6.91 -21.45 4.88
CA ASP A 34 6.53 -21.89 6.21
C ASP A 34 6.80 -20.76 7.24
N PRO A 35 6.15 -20.79 8.43
CA PRO A 35 6.25 -19.71 9.39
C PRO A 35 7.68 -19.38 9.85
N ARG A 36 8.56 -20.38 9.98
CA ARG A 36 9.94 -20.14 10.40
C ARG A 36 10.68 -19.38 9.31
N THR A 37 10.57 -19.82 8.07
CA THR A 37 11.23 -19.18 6.93
C THR A 37 10.68 -17.78 6.68
N ALA A 38 9.35 -17.60 6.77
CA ALA A 38 8.71 -16.30 6.63
C ALA A 38 9.24 -15.27 7.65
N LEU A 39 9.41 -15.69 8.91
CA LEU A 39 9.99 -14.83 9.96
C LEU A 39 11.44 -14.44 9.65
N MET A 40 12.26 -15.38 9.15
CA MET A 40 13.64 -15.11 8.79
C MET A 40 13.77 -14.15 7.60
N HIS A 41 12.85 -14.24 6.63
CA HIS A 41 12.85 -13.41 5.44
C HIS A 41 12.12 -12.07 5.61
N GLY A 42 11.25 -11.94 6.62
CA GLY A 42 10.42 -10.75 6.82
C GLY A 42 9.26 -10.63 5.83
N THR A 43 8.92 -11.71 5.13
CA THR A 43 7.80 -11.80 4.18
C THR A 43 7.26 -13.22 4.14
N LEU A 44 5.94 -13.36 4.01
CA LEU A 44 5.27 -14.65 3.79
C LEU A 44 5.44 -15.14 2.34
N PHE A 45 5.57 -14.20 1.41
CA PHE A 45 5.51 -14.45 -0.02
C PHE A 45 6.92 -14.52 -0.62
N PRO A 46 7.28 -15.63 -1.29
CA PRO A 46 8.57 -15.78 -1.97
C PRO A 46 8.85 -14.69 -2.99
N ASP A 47 7.84 -14.29 -3.77
CA ASP A 47 7.96 -13.25 -4.81
C ASP A 47 8.40 -11.88 -4.26
N LEU A 48 8.20 -11.64 -2.96
CA LEU A 48 8.58 -10.40 -2.30
C LEU A 48 9.95 -10.48 -1.63
N TYR A 49 10.54 -11.68 -1.51
CA TYR A 49 11.84 -11.84 -0.88
C TYR A 49 12.97 -11.33 -1.79
N ARG A 50 13.58 -10.21 -1.39
CA ARG A 50 14.66 -9.55 -2.14
C ARG A 50 15.85 -9.32 -1.21
N PRO A 51 16.74 -10.31 -1.01
CA PRO A 51 17.94 -10.10 -0.19
C PRO A 51 18.83 -9.05 -0.83
N TYR A 52 19.44 -8.20 0.00
CA TYR A 52 20.48 -7.29 -0.47
C TYR A 52 21.63 -8.12 -1.04
N SER A 53 22.01 -7.84 -2.29
CA SER A 53 23.22 -8.43 -2.85
C SER A 53 24.38 -8.07 -1.95
N ASN A 54 25.25 -9.05 -1.67
CA ASN A 54 26.51 -8.77 -1.01
C ASN A 54 27.19 -7.65 -1.81
N ARG A 55 27.47 -6.51 -1.15
CA ARG A 55 28.32 -5.50 -1.78
C ARG A 55 29.59 -6.24 -2.23
N PRO A 56 30.09 -5.99 -3.45
CA PRO A 56 31.36 -6.56 -3.86
C PRO A 56 32.37 -6.21 -2.77
N LYS A 57 32.95 -7.23 -2.14
CA LYS A 57 34.05 -7.01 -1.22
C LYS A 57 35.12 -6.33 -2.06
N HIS A 58 35.52 -5.10 -1.69
CA HIS A 58 36.74 -4.53 -2.24
C HIS A 58 37.84 -5.51 -1.88
N SER A 59 38.30 -6.29 -2.87
CA SER A 59 39.59 -6.92 -2.77
C SER A 59 40.60 -5.78 -2.73
N ASN A 60 41.17 -5.59 -1.55
CA ASN A 60 42.38 -4.79 -1.27
C ASN A 60 42.05 -3.34 -0.87
N GLY A 61 42.25 -3.05 0.42
CA GLY A 61 41.88 -1.79 1.07
C GLY A 61 42.73 -0.59 0.66
N GLU A 62 42.44 -0.01 -0.50
CA GLU A 62 42.83 1.35 -0.82
C GLU A 62 41.58 2.19 -1.09
N VAL A 63 41.48 3.29 -0.34
CA VAL A 63 40.42 4.30 -0.40
C VAL A 63 40.77 5.29 -1.51
N ILE A 64 39.78 5.65 -2.33
CA ILE A 64 39.80 6.88 -3.15
C ILE A 64 38.77 7.86 -2.57
#